data_AF-A0A368VUU4-F1
#
_entry.id   AF-A0A368VUU4-F1
#
_cell.length_a   1.000
_cell.length_b   1.000
_cell.length_c   1.000
_cell.angle_alpha   90.00
_cell.angle_beta   90.00
_cell.angle_gamma   90.00
#
_symmetry.space_group_name_H-M   'P 1'
#
loop_
_entity.id
_entity.type
_entity.pdbx_description
1 polymer ?
#
loop_
_entity_poly.entity_id
_entity_poly.type
_entity_poly.pdbx_seq_one_letter_code
_entity_poly.pdbx_strand_id
1 'polypeptide(L)'
;MSSNLHEEMTPLPIRPANRDWATGRASKKRRLAEVAGLADGKRLPTRRIAGALRTLVRSGDRVFIKGNNQKQADFLSRSLADLDPSAIGNLCQFSTSSFSKYC
;
A
#
# COMPACT_ATOMS: atom_id res chain seq x y z
N MET A 1 -39.09 -17.69 -49.17
CA MET A 1 -38.59 -18.16 -47.86
C MET A 1 -37.13 -18.54 -48.05
N SER A 2 -36.25 -17.92 -47.26
CA SER A 2 -34.91 -18.36 -46.86
C SER A 2 -34.06 -17.13 -46.59
N SER A 3 -34.31 -16.54 -45.42
CA SER A 3 -33.50 -15.50 -44.80
C SER A 3 -32.27 -16.19 -44.20
N ASN A 4 -31.08 -15.94 -44.73
CA ASN A 4 -29.84 -16.37 -44.09
C ASN A 4 -29.56 -15.46 -42.90
N LEU A 5 -29.80 -15.97 -41.69
CA LEU A 5 -29.34 -15.39 -40.43
C LEU A 5 -27.83 -15.64 -40.32
N HIS A 6 -27.02 -14.71 -40.81
CA HIS A 6 -25.66 -14.53 -40.27
C HIS A 6 -25.78 -13.46 -39.19
N GLU A 7 -26.05 -13.91 -37.97
CA GLU A 7 -25.91 -13.06 -36.79
C GLU A 7 -24.41 -12.88 -36.54
N GLU A 8 -23.88 -11.78 -37.08
CA GLU A 8 -22.52 -11.31 -36.86
C GLU A 8 -22.30 -11.11 -35.35
N MET A 9 -21.66 -12.09 -34.71
CA MET A 9 -21.25 -12.01 -33.32
C MET A 9 -20.04 -11.08 -33.21
N THR A 10 -20.29 -9.78 -33.16
CA THR A 10 -19.25 -8.77 -32.93
C THR A 10 -18.59 -9.01 -31.58
N PRO A 11 -17.28 -9.32 -31.52
CA PRO A 11 -16.61 -9.49 -30.25
C PRO A 11 -16.55 -8.15 -29.52
N LEU A 12 -16.94 -8.14 -28.24
CA LEU A 12 -16.85 -6.95 -27.41
C LEU A 12 -15.39 -6.45 -27.39
N PRO A 13 -15.16 -5.12 -27.42
CA PRO A 13 -13.81 -4.59 -27.42
C PRO A 13 -13.09 -5.02 -26.15
N ILE A 14 -12.09 -5.87 -26.32
CA ILE A 14 -11.14 -6.22 -25.26
C ILE A 14 -10.40 -4.92 -24.93
N ARG A 15 -10.82 -4.23 -23.88
CA ARG A 15 -10.09 -3.04 -23.41
C ARG A 15 -8.69 -3.52 -23.08
N PRO A 16 -7.62 -3.07 -23.77
CA PRO A 16 -6.28 -3.38 -23.32
C PRO A 16 -6.21 -2.82 -21.91
N ALA A 17 -5.97 -3.68 -20.93
CA ALA A 17 -5.66 -3.24 -19.58
C ALA A 17 -4.37 -2.43 -19.72
N ASN A 18 -4.50 -1.12 -19.87
CA ASN A 18 -3.39 -0.17 -19.85
C ASN A 18 -2.87 -0.16 -18.41
N ARG A 19 -2.17 -1.24 -18.06
CA ARG A 19 -1.60 -1.45 -16.75
C ARG A 19 -0.37 -0.59 -16.72
N ASP A 20 -0.57 0.67 -16.33
CA ASP A 20 0.51 1.61 -16.13
C ASP A 20 1.38 1.11 -14.97
N TRP A 21 2.48 0.46 -15.34
CA TRP A 21 3.47 -0.12 -14.45
C TRP A 21 4.28 0.97 -13.72
N ALA A 22 4.23 2.22 -14.17
CA ALA A 22 4.92 3.33 -13.53
C ALA A 22 4.14 3.92 -12.34
N THR A 23 2.86 3.60 -12.19
CA THR A 23 1.98 4.10 -11.11
C THR A 23 2.58 3.90 -9.70
N GLY A 24 3.15 2.73 -9.44
CA GLY A 24 3.80 2.44 -8.15
C GLY A 24 5.05 3.30 -7.91
N ARG A 25 5.86 3.52 -8.95
CA ARG A 25 7.06 4.37 -8.87
C ARG A 25 6.69 5.84 -8.66
N ALA A 26 5.68 6.33 -9.37
CA ALA A 26 5.17 7.69 -9.22
C ALA A 26 4.60 7.92 -7.80
N SER A 27 3.80 6.99 -7.29
CA SER A 27 3.27 7.05 -5.92
C SER A 27 4.39 7.09 -4.88
N LYS A 28 5.42 6.24 -5.02
CA LYS A 28 6.60 6.26 -4.14
C LYS A 28 7.32 7.60 -4.18
N LYS A 29 7.58 8.16 -5.38
CA LYS A 29 8.28 9.44 -5.54
C LYS A 29 7.52 10.58 -4.87
N ARG A 30 6.20 10.65 -5.07
CA ARG A 30 5.33 11.65 -4.43
C ARG A 30 5.41 11.56 -2.91
N ARG A 31 5.24 10.37 -2.34
CA ARG A 31 5.28 10.15 -0.89
C ARG A 31 6.66 10.48 -0.29
N LEU A 32 7.74 10.15 -0.99
CA LEU A 32 9.10 10.52 -0.56
C LEU A 32 9.32 12.04 -0.55
N ALA A 33 8.75 12.77 -1.51
CA ALA A 33 8.81 14.23 -1.52
C ALA A 33 8.03 14.83 -0.34
N GLU A 34 6.85 14.29 -0.01
CA GLU A 34 6.02 14.75 1.11
C GLU A 34 6.71 14.59 2.48
N VAL A 35 7.58 13.58 2.66
CA VAL A 35 8.31 13.37 3.93
C VAL A 35 9.74 13.90 3.94
N ALA A 36 10.22 14.48 2.84
CA ALA A 36 11.61 14.93 2.73
C ALA A 36 12.00 15.93 3.83
N GLY A 37 11.10 16.84 4.22
CA GLY A 37 11.34 17.80 5.31
C GLY A 37 11.35 17.20 6.73
N LEU A 38 10.90 15.95 6.88
CA LEU A 38 10.89 15.25 8.16
C LEU A 38 12.18 14.44 8.39
N ALA A 39 12.87 14.06 7.32
CA ALA A 39 14.08 13.23 7.33
C ALA A 39 15.36 14.03 7.02
N ASP A 40 16.49 13.56 7.54
CA ASP A 40 17.82 13.97 7.13
C ASP A 40 18.39 12.88 6.20
N GLY A 41 18.24 13.08 4.89
CA GLY A 41 18.55 12.08 3.88
C GLY A 41 17.77 10.78 4.10
N LYS A 42 18.45 9.72 4.54
CA LYS A 42 17.84 8.42 4.85
C LYS A 42 17.52 8.23 6.34
N ARG A 43 17.85 9.19 7.20
CA ARG A 43 17.67 9.11 8.64
C ARG A 43 16.41 9.87 9.04
N LEU A 44 15.44 9.17 9.60
CA LEU A 44 14.25 9.78 10.17
C LEU A 44 14.38 9.84 11.70
N PRO A 45 14.35 11.02 12.34
CA PRO A 45 14.38 11.13 13.78
C PRO A 45 13.19 10.41 14.43
N THR A 46 13.41 9.65 15.49
CA THR A 46 12.39 8.89 16.23
C THR A 46 11.15 9.71 16.57
N ARG A 47 11.34 10.96 17.03
CA ARG A 47 10.25 11.90 17.36
C ARG A 47 9.34 12.28 16.19
N ARG A 48 9.80 12.08 14.94
CA ARG A 48 9.07 12.42 13.70
C ARG A 48 8.43 11.20 13.05
N ILE A 49 8.57 10.00 13.64
CA ILE A 49 8.06 8.76 13.04
C ILE A 49 6.55 8.80 12.82
N ALA A 50 5.77 9.25 13.81
CA ALA A 50 4.31 9.30 13.71
C ALA A 50 3.85 10.21 12.57
N GLY A 51 4.45 11.42 12.48
CA GLY A 51 4.18 12.36 11.39
C GLY A 51 4.54 11.77 10.03
N ALA A 52 5.70 11.12 9.91
CA ALA A 52 6.12 10.50 8.67
C ALA A 52 5.20 9.32 8.26
N LEU A 53 4.79 8.48 9.21
CA LEU A 53 3.89 7.36 8.94
C LEU A 53 2.51 7.82 8.51
N ARG A 54 1.97 8.87 9.14
CA ARG A 54 0.71 9.49 8.71
C ARG A 54 0.77 10.03 7.28
N THR A 55 1.94 10.53 6.86
CA THR A 55 2.14 11.02 5.49
C THR A 55 2.38 9.87 4.48
N LEU A 56 3.13 8.84 4.88
CA LEU A 56 3.52 7.73 4.00
C LEU A 56 2.44 6.67 3.83
N VAL A 57 1.70 6.38 4.90
CA VAL A 57 0.64 5.36 4.94
C VAL A 57 -0.70 6.04 4.73
N ARG A 58 -1.39 5.64 3.67
CA ARG A 58 -2.72 6.13 3.31
C ARG A 58 -3.74 5.03 3.52
N SER A 59 -5.00 5.43 3.70
CA SER A 59 -6.12 4.49 3.80
C SER A 59 -6.13 3.48 2.63
N GLY A 60 -6.25 2.19 2.95
CA GLY A 60 -6.23 1.09 1.97
C GLY A 60 -4.83 0.63 1.53
N ASP A 61 -3.75 1.19 2.07
CA ASP A 61 -2.41 0.68 1.83
C ASP A 61 -2.21 -0.70 2.50
N ARG A 62 -1.44 -1.56 1.85
CA ARG A 62 -0.94 -2.82 2.43
C ARG A 62 0.41 -2.55 3.07
N VAL A 63 0.48 -2.63 4.39
CA VAL A 63 1.73 -2.38 5.15
C VAL A 63 2.25 -3.70 5.71
N PHE A 64 3.47 -4.04 5.29
CA PHE A 64 4.20 -5.19 5.80
C PHE A 64 5.18 -4.74 6.88
N ILE A 65 4.97 -5.19 8.11
CA ILE A 65 5.91 -4.98 9.21
C ILE A 65 6.72 -6.26 9.36
N LYS A 66 7.95 -6.27 8.83
CA LYS A 66 8.82 -7.44 8.91
C LYS A 66 9.48 -7.52 10.28
N GLY A 67 9.04 -8.48 11.09
CA GLY A 67 9.48 -8.70 12.47
C GLY A 67 10.86 -9.32 12.68
N ASN A 68 11.78 -9.31 11.70
CA ASN A 68 13.13 -9.87 11.91
C ASN A 68 14.07 -8.93 12.69
N ASN A 69 13.66 -7.68 12.88
CA ASN A 69 14.29 -6.72 13.77
C ASN A 69 13.30 -6.35 14.88
N GLN A 70 13.09 -7.30 15.78
CA GLN A 70 11.98 -7.35 16.74
C GLN A 70 11.76 -6.01 17.48
N LYS A 71 12.83 -5.38 17.97
CA LYS A 71 12.74 -4.06 18.65
C LYS A 71 12.29 -2.92 17.74
N GLN A 72 12.66 -2.94 16.45
CA GLN A 72 12.26 -1.92 15.48
C GLN A 72 10.83 -2.14 14.98
N ALA A 73 10.44 -3.40 14.77
CA ALA A 73 9.07 -3.76 14.42
C ALA A 73 8.09 -3.42 15.54
N ASP A 74 8.48 -3.64 16.81
CA ASP A 74 7.68 -3.26 17.98
C ASP A 74 7.52 -1.74 18.08
N PHE A 75 8.61 -0.99 17.89
CA PHE A 75 8.57 0.48 17.87
C PHE A 75 7.65 1.02 16.76
N LEU A 76 7.75 0.44 15.55
CA LEU A 76 6.96 0.84 14.39
C LEU A 76 5.47 0.49 14.56
N SER A 77 5.18 -0.69 15.09
CA SER A 77 3.81 -1.15 15.33
C SER A 77 3.10 -0.29 16.36
N ARG A 78 3.76 0.08 17.46
CA ARG A 78 3.22 1.00 18.47
C ARG A 78 2.98 2.39 17.88
N SER A 79 3.96 2.91 17.14
CA SER A 79 3.84 4.21 16.47
C SER A 79 2.70 4.26 15.45
N LEU A 80 2.35 3.13 14.81
CA LEU A 80 1.18 3.01 13.93
C LEU A 80 -0.14 2.92 14.69
N ALA A 81 -0.15 2.19 15.82
CA ALA A 81 -1.33 2.05 16.66
C ALA A 81 -1.75 3.38 17.33
N ASP A 82 -0.78 4.28 17.57
CA ASP A 82 -1.02 5.61 18.12
C ASP A 82 -1.54 6.63 17.08
N LEU A 83 -1.66 6.25 15.80
CA LEU A 83 -2.20 7.14 14.76
C LEU A 83 -3.73 7.13 14.75
N ASP A 84 -4.31 8.31 14.46
CA ASP A 84 -5.75 8.49 14.30
C ASP A 84 -6.32 7.49 13.27
N PRO A 85 -7.23 6.58 13.70
CA PRO A 85 -7.81 5.55 12.83
C PRO A 85 -8.52 6.13 11.60
N SER A 86 -9.04 7.36 11.70
CA SER A 86 -9.71 8.04 10.59
C SER A 86 -8.73 8.44 9.46
N ALA A 87 -7.44 8.63 9.78
CA ALA A 87 -6.40 8.97 8.82
C ALA A 87 -5.76 7.75 8.14
N ILE A 88 -5.82 6.57 8.77
CA ILE A 88 -5.13 5.34 8.32
C ILE A 88 -6.05 4.12 8.12
N GLY A 89 -7.37 4.34 8.01
CA GLY A 89 -8.37 3.27 7.88
C GLY A 89 -8.07 2.23 6.78
N ASN A 90 -8.52 0.99 6.99
CA ASN A 90 -8.29 -0.17 6.09
C ASN A 90 -6.82 -0.59 5.92
N LEU A 91 -6.06 -0.61 7.02
CA LEU A 91 -4.71 -1.16 7.05
C LEU A 91 -4.74 -2.70 7.18
N CYS A 92 -4.20 -3.42 6.20
CA CYS A 92 -3.92 -4.86 6.36
C CYS A 92 -2.48 -5.04 6.87
N GLN A 93 -2.33 -5.35 8.16
CA GLN A 93 -1.05 -5.69 8.77
C GLN A 93 -0.73 -7.17 8.57
N PHE A 94 0.39 -7.48 7.93
CA PHE A 94 0.88 -8.85 7.78
C PHE A 94 2.19 -9.02 8.55
N SER A 95 2.18 -9.88 9.57
CA SER A 95 3.36 -10.30 10.34
C SER A 95 3.65 -11.79 10.09
N THR A 96 4.91 -12.13 9.77
CA THR A 96 5.34 -13.50 9.47
C THR A 96 5.46 -14.41 10.69
N SER A 97 5.29 -13.89 11.91
CA SER A 97 5.40 -14.67 13.15
C SER A 97 4.07 -15.25 13.67
N SER A 98 2.93 -14.95 13.04
CA SER A 98 1.62 -15.49 13.42
C SER A 98 1.15 -16.67 12.57
N PHE A 99 2.04 -17.36 11.87
CA PHE A 99 1.71 -18.61 11.15
C PHE A 99 1.99 -19.84 12.03
N SER A 100 1.38 -19.90 13.21
CA SER A 100 1.41 -21.11 14.06
C SER A 100 0.24 -21.11 15.03
N LYS A 101 -0.94 -21.39 14.50
CA LYS A 101 -2.09 -22.04 15.15
C LYS A 101 -3.22 -21.93 14.15
N TYR A 102 -3.25 -22.84 13.17
CA TYR A 102 -4.40 -23.32 12.37
C TYR A 102 -3.80 -24.19 11.25
N CYS A 103 -3.18 -25.31 11.64
CA CYS A 103 -3.43 -26.59 11.00
C CYS A 103 -4.45 -27.30 11.88
#